data_AF-H6QTZ6-F1
#
_entry.id   AF-H6QTZ6-F1
#
_cell.length_a   1.000
_cell.length_b   1.000
_cell.length_c   1.000
_cell.angle_alpha   90.00
_cell.angle_beta   90.00
_cell.angle_gamma   90.00
#
_symmetry.space_group_name_H-M   'P 1'
#
loop_
_entity.id
_entity.type
_entity.pdbx_description
1 polymer ?
#
loop_
_entity_poly.entity_id
_entity_poly.type
_entity_poly.pdbx_seq_one_letter_code
_entity_poly.pdbx_strand_id
1 'polypeptide(L)'
;MYAILNAPGSWHDSAVAVPLYERLLNHTPEGYRIISDTAFPRKSQRLQRQILAPIKRGDRLPETPRLFSRMKLLNEEVVSARQAAEWGMRSLQGSLARLKLPMPAADQSQQL
;
A
#
# COMPACT_ATOMS: atom_id res chain seq x y z
N MET A 1 -12.65 21.18 12.20
CA MET A 1 -12.97 19.75 11.97
C MET A 1 -11.68 18.98 12.17
N TYR A 2 -11.59 18.09 13.16
CA TYR A 2 -10.37 17.31 13.42
C TYR A 2 -10.32 16.08 12.50
N ALA A 3 -9.11 15.64 12.15
CA ALA A 3 -8.92 14.39 11.44
C ALA A 3 -9.46 13.25 12.32
N ILE A 4 -10.55 12.63 11.88
CA ILE A 4 -11.08 11.41 12.46
C ILE A 4 -9.98 10.37 12.34
N LEU A 5 -9.68 9.73 13.47
CA LEU A 5 -8.80 8.58 13.65
C LEU A 5 -8.58 7.84 12.31
N ASN A 6 -7.35 7.81 11.79
CA ASN A 6 -6.99 6.86 10.75
C ASN A 6 -7.37 5.48 11.30
N ALA A 7 -8.42 4.89 10.74
CA ALA A 7 -8.86 3.53 11.05
C ALA A 7 -8.22 2.64 9.98
N PRO A 8 -6.95 2.22 10.15
CA PRO A 8 -6.26 1.43 9.14
C PRO A 8 -7.10 0.18 8.83
N GLY A 9 -7.51 0.06 7.57
CA GLY A 9 -8.35 -1.05 7.12
C GLY A 9 -9.86 -0.78 7.14
N SER A 10 -10.29 0.48 7.26
CA SER A 10 -11.70 0.82 7.09
C SER A 10 -12.16 0.46 5.67
N TRP A 11 -13.39 -0.04 5.53
CA TRP A 11 -13.99 -0.34 4.23
C TRP A 11 -14.02 0.89 3.30
N HIS A 12 -13.95 2.08 3.89
CA HIS A 12 -13.93 3.36 3.22
C HIS A 12 -12.64 3.61 2.41
N ASP A 13 -11.47 3.22 2.94
CA ASP A 13 -10.18 3.36 2.26
C ASP A 13 -10.17 2.60 0.92
N SER A 14 -10.86 1.46 0.88
CA SER A 14 -11.01 0.64 -0.33
C SER A 14 -11.90 1.32 -1.38
N ALA A 15 -12.94 2.03 -0.95
CA ALA A 15 -13.88 2.72 -1.84
C ALA A 15 -13.24 3.99 -2.42
N VAL A 16 -12.50 4.75 -1.60
CA VAL A 16 -11.74 5.93 -2.05
C VAL A 16 -10.60 5.53 -3.01
N ALA A 17 -10.01 4.34 -2.84
CA ALA A 17 -8.95 3.84 -3.71
C ALA A 17 -9.44 3.25 -5.05
N VAL A 18 -10.74 3.24 -5.35
CA VAL A 18 -11.25 2.64 -6.60
C VAL A 18 -10.61 3.22 -7.87
N PRO A 19 -10.59 4.56 -8.06
CA PRO A 19 -9.93 5.16 -9.22
C PRO A 19 -8.41 4.91 -9.25
N LEU A 20 -7.80 4.69 -8.08
CA LEU A 20 -6.39 4.35 -7.99
C LEU A 20 -6.13 2.95 -8.56
N TYR A 21 -7.00 1.96 -8.30
CA TYR A 21 -6.83 0.61 -8.87
C TYR A 21 -6.77 0.61 -10.38
N GLU A 22 -7.64 1.37 -11.04
CA GLU A 22 -7.63 1.47 -12.51
C GLU A 22 -6.30 2.01 -13.02
N ARG A 23 -5.76 3.04 -12.34
CA ARG A 23 -4.45 3.58 -12.72
C ARG A 23 -3.33 2.59 -12.50
N LEU A 24 -3.30 1.92 -11.35
CA LEU A 24 -2.29 0.92 -11.03
C LEU A 24 -2.33 -0.27 -11.98
N LEU A 25 -3.52 -0.67 -12.46
CA LEU A 25 -3.67 -1.77 -13.41
C LEU A 25 -3.30 -1.36 -14.84
N ASN A 26 -3.73 -0.18 -15.30
CA ASN A 26 -3.63 0.20 -16.71
C ASN A 26 -2.35 1.01 -17.04
N HIS A 27 -1.68 1.57 -16.03
CA HIS A 27 -0.50 2.43 -16.23
C HIS A 27 0.76 1.92 -15.54
N THR A 28 0.78 0.68 -15.01
CA THR A 28 2.06 0.07 -14.65
C THR A 28 2.77 -0.38 -15.92
N PRO A 29 4.04 0.02 -16.16
CA PRO A 29 4.80 -0.43 -17.31
C PRO A 29 4.92 -1.96 -17.37
N GLU A 30 4.98 -2.50 -18.59
CA GLU A 30 5.15 -3.93 -18.79
C GLU A 30 6.45 -4.44 -18.14
N GLY A 31 6.38 -5.62 -17.53
CA GLY A 31 7.49 -6.20 -16.77
C GLY A 31 7.60 -5.72 -15.32
N TYR A 32 6.85 -4.68 -14.92
CA TYR A 32 6.84 -4.17 -13.55
C TYR A 32 5.58 -4.58 -12.77
N ARG A 33 5.73 -4.65 -11.44
CA ARG A 33 4.65 -4.91 -10.49
C ARG A 33 4.77 -3.95 -9.31
N ILE A 34 3.64 -3.72 -8.65
CA ILE A 34 3.53 -2.80 -7.53
C ILE A 34 3.67 -3.58 -6.23
N ILE A 35 4.43 -3.06 -5.27
CA ILE A 35 4.51 -3.61 -3.92
C ILE A 35 3.66 -2.73 -3.01
N SER A 36 2.85 -3.38 -2.17
CA SER A 36 1.90 -2.71 -1.29
C SER A 36 1.90 -3.33 0.11
N ASP A 37 1.35 -2.60 1.07
CA ASP A 37 1.06 -3.14 2.39
C ASP A 37 -0.06 -4.21 2.35
N THR A 38 -0.05 -5.11 3.34
CA THR A 38 -1.07 -6.14 3.55
C THR A 38 -2.49 -5.60 3.79
N ALA A 39 -2.62 -4.38 4.32
CA ALA A 39 -3.89 -3.71 4.49
C ALA A 39 -4.50 -3.26 3.15
N PHE A 40 -3.70 -3.21 2.08
CA PHE A 40 -4.17 -2.78 0.78
C PHE A 40 -5.09 -3.85 0.15
N PRO A 41 -6.32 -3.48 -0.25
CA PRO A 41 -7.28 -4.45 -0.75
C PRO A 41 -6.85 -5.04 -2.09
N ARG A 42 -6.80 -6.37 -2.17
CA ARG A 42 -6.45 -7.14 -3.39
C ARG A 42 -7.59 -8.10 -3.76
N LYS A 43 -8.80 -7.57 -3.90
CA LYS A 43 -10.05 -8.37 -3.99
C LYS A 43 -10.18 -9.15 -5.30
N SER A 44 -9.51 -8.75 -6.38
CA SER A 44 -9.60 -9.43 -7.68
C SER A 44 -8.30 -10.15 -8.04
N GLN A 45 -8.40 -11.22 -8.82
CA GLN A 45 -7.22 -11.96 -9.32
C GLN A 45 -6.32 -11.06 -10.20
N ARG A 46 -6.91 -10.11 -10.93
CA ARG A 46 -6.16 -9.10 -11.71
C ARG A 46 -5.31 -8.22 -10.79
N LEU A 47 -5.87 -7.73 -9.68
CA LEU A 47 -5.13 -6.96 -8.68
C LEU A 47 -4.04 -7.79 -8.00
N GLN A 48 -4.29 -9.07 -7.70
CA GLN A 48 -3.29 -9.95 -7.08
C GLN A 48 -2.10 -10.24 -8.01
N ARG A 49 -2.28 -10.19 -9.34
CA ARG A 49 -1.19 -10.36 -10.31
C ARG A 49 -0.31 -9.11 -10.40
N GLN A 50 -0.93 -7.93 -10.36
CA GLN A 50 -0.24 -6.65 -10.56
C GLN A 50 0.33 -6.07 -9.25
N ILE A 51 -0.37 -6.29 -8.13
CA ILE A 51 -0.08 -5.72 -6.82
C ILE A 51 0.29 -6.84 -5.85
N LEU A 52 1.58 -6.89 -5.52
CA LEU A 52 2.15 -7.80 -4.55
C LEU A 52 2.03 -7.18 -3.16
N ALA A 53 1.58 -7.96 -2.20
CA ALA A 53 1.69 -7.61 -0.79
C ALA A 53 2.20 -8.84 -0.03
N PRO A 54 2.90 -8.63 1.10
CA PRO A 54 3.37 -9.72 1.92
C PRO A 54 2.25 -10.71 2.26
N ILE A 55 2.62 -11.98 2.33
CA ILE A 55 1.75 -13.05 2.78
C ILE A 55 1.49 -12.85 4.28
N LYS A 56 0.23 -12.91 4.67
CA LYS A 56 -0.19 -12.82 6.07
C LYS A 56 -0.62 -14.17 6.62
N ARG A 57 -0.68 -14.26 7.95
CA ARG A 57 -1.22 -15.44 8.63
C ARG A 57 -2.67 -15.68 8.17
N GLY A 58 -2.94 -16.90 7.70
CA GLY A 58 -4.26 -17.30 7.19
C GLY A 58 -4.39 -17.24 5.65
N ASP A 59 -3.39 -16.73 4.94
CA ASP A 59 -3.36 -16.87 3.47
C ASP A 59 -3.13 -18.33 3.08
N ARG A 60 -3.74 -18.74 1.95
CA ARG A 60 -3.55 -20.09 1.40
C ARG A 60 -2.15 -20.23 0.82
N LEU A 61 -1.43 -21.24 1.26
CA LEU A 61 -0.08 -21.54 0.81
C LEU A 61 -0.14 -22.70 -0.21
N PRO A 62 0.74 -22.72 -1.23
CA PRO A 62 0.86 -23.85 -2.14
C PRO A 62 1.26 -25.11 -1.39
N GLU A 63 0.61 -26.23 -1.73
CA GLU A 63 0.91 -27.54 -1.15
C GLU A 63 2.20 -28.15 -1.74
N THR A 64 2.53 -27.80 -2.99
CA THR A 64 3.72 -28.32 -3.66
C THR A 64 4.99 -27.65 -3.13
N PRO A 65 6.02 -28.41 -2.68
CA PRO A 65 7.25 -27.84 -2.13
C PRO A 65 7.94 -26.84 -3.07
N ARG A 66 8.00 -27.11 -4.38
CA ARG A 66 8.62 -26.22 -5.36
C ARG A 66 7.92 -24.86 -5.44
N LEU A 67 6.59 -24.86 -5.47
CA LEU A 67 5.80 -23.63 -5.50
C LEU A 67 5.90 -22.87 -4.19
N PHE A 68 5.91 -23.60 -3.07
CA PHE A 68 6.12 -23.02 -1.75
C PHE A 68 7.48 -22.32 -1.65
N SER A 69 8.58 -22.96 -2.05
CA SER A 69 9.91 -22.34 -2.04
C SER A 69 9.98 -21.10 -2.91
N ARG A 70 9.41 -21.14 -4.13
CA ARG A 70 9.36 -19.97 -5.02
C ARG A 70 8.57 -18.81 -4.41
N MET A 71 7.42 -19.12 -3.81
CA MET A 71 6.58 -18.13 -3.17
C MET A 71 7.25 -17.55 -1.92
N LYS A 72 7.96 -18.37 -1.14
CA LYS A 72 8.71 -17.93 0.03
C LYS A 72 9.78 -16.91 -0.34
N LEU A 73 10.60 -17.21 -1.36
CA LEU A 73 11.62 -16.29 -1.86
C LEU A 73 11.01 -14.96 -2.33
N LEU A 74 9.95 -15.02 -3.15
CA LEU A 74 9.25 -13.82 -3.59
C LEU A 74 8.70 -13.00 -2.42
N ASN A 75 8.15 -13.67 -1.39
CA ASN A 75 7.63 -13.00 -0.22
C ASN A 75 8.73 -12.29 0.59
N GLU A 76 9.90 -12.91 0.72
CA GLU A 76 11.07 -12.31 1.40
C GLU A 76 11.53 -11.04 0.67
N GLU A 77 11.62 -11.07 -0.66
CA GLU A 77 11.93 -9.89 -1.49
C GLU A 77 10.88 -8.77 -1.33
N VAL A 78 9.59 -9.13 -1.37
CA VAL A 78 8.48 -8.17 -1.18
C VAL A 78 8.54 -7.52 0.20
N VAL A 79 8.79 -8.29 1.26
CA VAL A 79 8.93 -7.77 2.63
C VAL A 79 10.12 -6.83 2.73
N SER A 80 11.27 -7.22 2.18
CA SER A 80 12.50 -6.41 2.20
C SER A 80 12.31 -5.07 1.49
N ALA A 81 11.78 -5.08 0.27
CA ALA A 81 11.52 -3.86 -0.50
C ALA A 81 10.53 -2.93 0.21
N ARG A 82 9.47 -3.49 0.79
CA ARG A 82 8.49 -2.73 1.58
C ARG A 82 9.14 -2.06 2.80
N GLN A 83 9.94 -2.80 3.57
CA GLN A 83 10.64 -2.26 4.74
C GLN A 83 11.61 -1.14 4.38
N ALA A 84 12.35 -1.29 3.28
CA ALA A 84 13.24 -0.23 2.79
C ALA A 84 12.46 1.07 2.46
N ALA A 85 11.30 0.94 1.80
CA ALA A 85 10.42 2.08 1.53
C ALA A 85 9.88 2.73 2.81
N GLU A 86 9.46 1.93 3.79
CA GLU A 86 9.01 2.42 5.10
C GLU A 86 10.11 3.16 5.87
N TRP A 87 11.33 2.64 5.86
CA TRP A 87 12.48 3.29 6.49
C TRP A 87 12.84 4.61 5.82
N GLY A 88 12.76 4.67 4.49
CA GLY A 88 12.93 5.91 3.73
C GLY A 88 11.88 6.96 4.10
N MET A 89 10.60 6.57 4.08
CA MET A 89 9.49 7.45 4.46
C MET A 89 9.62 7.95 5.90
N ARG A 90 9.96 7.07 6.85
CA ARG A 90 10.16 7.43 8.25
C ARG A 90 11.33 8.38 8.45
N SER A 91 12.42 8.19 7.70
CA SER A 91 13.56 9.10 7.71
C SER A 91 13.17 10.50 7.24
N LEU A 92 12.45 10.60 6.10
CA LEU A 92 11.95 11.89 5.58
C LEU A 92 11.04 12.61 6.57
N GLN A 93 10.09 11.89 7.17
CA GLN A 93 9.20 12.45 8.20
C GLN A 93 9.95 12.83 9.49
N GLY A 94 10.97 12.07 9.86
CA GLY A 94 11.81 12.34 11.02
C GLY A 94 12.63 13.62 10.87
N SER A 95 13.24 13.82 9.70
CA SER A 95 14.09 14.97 9.40
C SER A 95 13.30 16.27 9.17
N LEU A 96 12.06 16.18 8.70
CA LEU A 96 11.23 17.34 8.38
C LEU A 96 10.05 17.49 9.36
N ALA A 97 10.33 17.98 10.58
CA ALA A 97 9.32 18.19 11.62
C ALA A 97 8.14 19.07 11.15
N ARG A 98 8.34 19.97 10.18
CA ARG A 98 7.27 20.79 9.58
C ARG A 98 6.21 19.95 8.85
N LEU A 99 6.56 18.78 8.31
CA LEU A 99 5.57 17.87 7.69
C LEU A 99 4.64 17.22 8.73
N LYS A 100 4.99 17.28 10.02
CA LYS A 100 4.17 16.79 11.13
C LYS A 100 3.26 17.88 11.72
N LEU A 101 3.40 19.13 11.28
CA LEU A 101 2.51 20.19 11.72
C LEU A 101 1.13 19.96 11.09
N PRO A 102 0.04 19.96 11.88
CA PRO A 102 -1.29 19.90 11.32
C PRO A 102 -1.48 21.11 10.40
N MET A 103 -2.01 20.87 9.20
CA MET A 103 -2.35 21.98 8.30
C MET A 103 -3.41 22.87 8.99
N PRO A 104 -3.28 24.21 8.90
CA PRO A 104 -4.29 25.11 9.42
C PRO A 104 -5.65 24.77 8.81
N ALA A 105 -6.61 24.36 9.65
CA ALA A 105 -7.97 24.03 9.22
C ALA A 105 -8.85 25.27 9.00
N ALA A 106 -8.25 26.40 8.64
CA ALA A 106 -8.98 27.60 8.26
C ALA A 106 -9.27 27.50 6.76
N ASP A 107 -10.56 27.32 6.43
CA ASP A 107 -11.09 27.69 5.12
C ASP A 107 -10.74 29.16 4.88
N GLN A 108 -9.62 29.42 4.20
CA GLN A 108 -9.54 30.61 3.38
C GLN A 108 -10.54 30.36 2.26
N SER A 109 -11.76 30.81 2.52
CA SER A 109 -12.72 31.17 1.49
C SER A 109 -11.94 31.80 0.34
N GLN A 110 -11.77 31.03 -0.74
CA GLN A 110 -11.43 31.60 -2.03
C GLN A 110 -12.65 32.42 -2.45
N GLN A 111 -12.74 33.64 -1.94
CA GLN A 111 -13.51 34.68 -2.56
C GLN A 111 -12.71 35.15 -3.77
N LEU A 112 -13.21 34.73 -4.94
CA LEU A 112 -13.09 35.30 -6.29
C LEU A 112 -11.69 35.65 -6.80
#